data_AF-A0A0L8ANN7-F1
#
_entry.id   AF-A0A0L8ANN7-F1
#
_cell.length_a   1.000
_cell.length_b   1.000
_cell.length_c   1.000
_cell.angle_alpha   90.00
_cell.angle_beta   90.00
_cell.angle_gamma   90.00
#
_symmetry.space_group_name_H-M   'P 1'
#
loop_
_entity.id
_entity.type
_entity.pdbx_description
1 polymer ?
#
loop_
_entity_poly.entity_id
_entity_poly.type
_entity_poly.pdbx_seq_one_letter_code
_entity_poly.pdbx_strand_id
1 'polypeptide(L)' 'MKRQTIVKLATAVAISGVLLVIGTLLSRLIFHIETSEKNTLLIIGFTMMLLGTLWKVVMEMNSRED' A
#
# COMPACT_ATOMS: atom_id res chain seq x y z
N MET A 1 6.40 6.90 -21.00
CA MET A 1 5.19 6.50 -20.24
C MET A 1 4.60 7.74 -19.58
N LYS A 2 3.30 8.05 -19.73
CA LYS A 2 2.74 9.32 -19.21
C LYS A 2 2.82 9.36 -17.67
N ARG A 3 3.33 10.45 -17.07
CA ARG A 3 3.45 10.63 -15.58
C ARG A 3 2.13 10.30 -14.86
N GLN A 4 0.98 10.63 -15.45
CA GLN A 4 -0.34 10.30 -14.91
C GLN A 4 -0.56 8.78 -14.71
N THR A 5 -0.01 7.94 -15.58
CA THR A 5 -0.12 6.48 -15.45
C THR A 5 0.67 5.97 -14.24
N ILE A 6 1.82 6.57 -13.96
CA ILE A 6 2.66 6.22 -12.81
C ILE A 6 1.97 6.58 -11.49
N VAL A 7 1.37 7.77 -11.41
CA VAL A 7 0.62 8.20 -10.20
C VAL A 7 -0.61 7.32 -9.96
N LYS A 8 -1.33 6.95 -11.02
CA LYS A 8 -2.45 5.99 -10.93
C LYS A 8 -1.97 4.63 -10.42
N LEU A 9 -0.83 4.14 -10.90
CA LEU A 9 -0.23 2.88 -10.45
C LEU A 9 0.16 2.95 -8.97
N ALA A 10 0.87 4.00 -8.55
CA ALA A 10 1.26 4.20 -7.15
C ALA A 10 0.04 4.27 -6.21
N THR A 11 -1.04 4.92 -6.66
CA THR A 11 -2.31 4.98 -5.92
C THR A 11 -2.96 3.61 -5.84
N ALA A 12 -2.96 2.83 -6.93
CA ALA A 12 -3.48 1.47 -6.93
C ALA A 12 -2.70 0.55 -5.98
N VAL A 13 -1.37 0.69 -5.91
CA VAL A 13 -0.50 -0.03 -4.97
C VAL A 13 -0.80 0.37 -3.51
N ALA A 14 -1.03 1.65 -3.24
CA ALA A 14 -1.41 2.09 -1.91
C ALA A 14 -2.76 1.49 -1.48
N ILE A 15 -3.74 1.49 -2.38
CA ILE A 15 -5.07 0.93 -2.12
C ILE A 15 -5.01 -0.59 -1.93
N SER A 16 -4.19 -1.31 -2.71
CA SER A 16 -4.04 -2.75 -2.52
C SER A 16 -3.40 -3.08 -1.17
N GLY A 17 -2.43 -2.28 -0.71
CA GLY A 17 -1.90 -2.36 0.65
C GLY A 17 -2.98 -2.18 1.73
N VAL A 18 -3.86 -1.19 1.57
CA VAL A 18 -5.00 -0.97 2.49
C VAL A 18 -5.92 -2.19 2.54
N LEU A 19 -6.30 -2.71 1.37
CA LEU A 19 -7.18 -3.89 1.29
C LEU A 19 -6.55 -5.11 1.96
N LEU A 20 -5.24 -5.29 1.82
CA LEU A 20 -4.51 -6.39 2.45
C LEU A 20 -4.48 -6.25 3.97
N VAL A 21 -4.26 -5.04 4.50
CA VAL A 21 -4.33 -4.75 5.94
C VAL A 21 -5.73 -5.05 6.48
N ILE A 22 -6.78 -4.54 5.82
CA ILE A 22 -8.18 -4.78 6.22
C ILE A 22 -8.49 -6.27 6.18
N GLY A 23 -8.10 -6.96 5.11
CA GLY A 23 -8.30 -8.42 4.98
C GLY A 23 -7.60 -9.19 6.11
N THR A 24 -6.40 -8.76 6.51
CA THR A 24 -5.65 -9.41 7.59
C THR A 24 -6.30 -9.15 8.96
N LEU A 25 -6.82 -7.94 9.19
CA LEU A 25 -7.58 -7.60 10.40
C LEU A 25 -8.90 -8.37 10.48
N LEU A 26 -9.63 -8.51 9.37
CA LEU A 26 -10.85 -9.31 9.30
C LEU A 26 -10.56 -10.80 9.48
N SER A 27 -9.45 -11.29 8.92
CA SER A 27 -8.99 -12.68 9.10
C SER A 27 -8.77 -13.01 10.57
N ARG A 28 -8.38 -12.04 11.41
CA ARG A 28 -8.28 -12.22 12.86
C ARG A 28 -9.62 -12.62 13.51
N LEU A 29 -10.75 -12.17 12.97
CA LEU A 29 -12.08 -12.40 13.53
C LEU A 29 -12.69 -13.73 13.06
N ILE A 30 -12.29 -14.21 11.87
CA ILE A 30 -12.95 -15.35 11.20
C ILE A 30 -12.06 -16.61 11.21
N PHE A 31 -10.73 -16.45 11.16
CA PHE A 31 -9.80 -17.57 10.97
C PHE A 31 -8.67 -17.62 12.01
N HIS A 32 -8.36 -18.84 12.45
CA HIS A 32 -7.24 -19.15 13.33
C HIS A 32 -5.93 -19.31 12.54
N ILE A 33 -5.58 -18.30 11.73
CA ILE A 33 -4.25 -18.21 11.09
C ILE A 33 -3.21 -17.87 12.18
N GLU A 34 -2.01 -18.45 12.07
CA GLU A 34 -0.90 -18.19 12.98
C GLU A 34 -0.56 -16.69 13.07
N THR A 35 -0.24 -16.24 14.28
CA THR A 35 0.06 -14.83 14.57
C THR A 35 1.25 -14.32 13.75
N SER A 36 2.24 -15.18 13.46
CA SER A 36 3.43 -14.85 12.67
C SER A 36 3.10 -14.49 11.23
N GLU A 37 2.22 -15.26 10.58
CA GLU A 37 1.78 -15.01 9.21
C GLU A 37 0.94 -13.73 9.11
N LYS A 38 0.03 -13.52 10.08
CA LYS A 38 -0.77 -12.29 10.17
C LYS A 38 0.12 -11.05 10.30
N ASN A 39 1.14 -11.11 11.15
CA ASN A 39 2.04 -9.98 11.35
C ASN A 39 2.86 -9.68 10.08
N THR A 40 3.28 -10.73 9.36
CA THR A 40 3.99 -10.59 8.08
C THR A 40 3.11 -9.92 7.03
N LEU A 41 1.84 -10.33 6.91
CA LEU A 41 0.88 -9.70 5.99
C LEU A 41 0.62 -8.23 6.35
N LEU A 42 0.49 -7.91 7.65
CA LEU A 42 0.34 -6.53 8.10
C LEU A 42 1.56 -5.68 7.70
N ILE A 43 2.78 -6.17 7.92
CA ILE A 43 4.01 -5.46 7.55
C ILE A 43 4.06 -5.21 6.05
N ILE A 44 3.72 -6.22 5.22
CA ILE A 44 3.68 -6.08 3.76
C ILE A 44 2.64 -5.03 3.35
N GLY A 45 1.42 -5.11 3.91
CA GLY A 45 0.34 -4.17 3.62
C GLY A 45 0.71 -2.72 3.95
N PHE A 46 1.26 -2.49 5.15
CA PHE A 46 1.75 -1.17 5.55
C PHE A 46 2.91 -0.68 4.68
N THR A 47 3.83 -1.55 4.30
CA THR A 47 4.95 -1.20 3.43
C THR A 47 4.45 -0.80 2.03
N MET A 48 3.50 -1.52 1.45
CA MET A 48 2.89 -1.17 0.17
C MET A 48 2.15 0.17 0.23
N MET A 49 1.41 0.43 1.31
CA MET A 49 0.75 1.72 1.55
C MET A 49 1.76 2.86 1.62
N LEU A 50 2.84 2.66 2.38
CA LEU A 50 3.90 3.65 2.54
C LEU A 50 4.60 3.94 1.22
N LEU A 51 5.02 2.91 0.48
CA LEU A 51 5.70 3.08 -0.80
C LEU A 51 4.81 3.77 -1.85
N GLY A 52 3.53 3.38 -1.94
CA GLY A 52 2.60 4.01 -2.88
C GLY A 52 2.35 5.48 -2.57
N THR A 53 2.28 5.85 -1.28
CA THR A 53 2.09 7.25 -0.86
C THR A 53 3.37 8.08 -1.00
N LEU A 54 4.54 7.54 -0.62
CA LEU A 54 5.83 8.19 -0.82
C LEU A 54 6.09 8.48 -2.30
N TRP A 55 5.82 7.51 -3.17
CA TRP A 55 6.00 7.69 -4.61
C TRP A 55 5.11 8.82 -5.15
N LYS A 56 3.87 8.94 -4.65
CA LYS A 56 2.99 10.04 -5.01
C LYS A 56 3.55 11.40 -4.56
N VAL A 57 4.04 11.49 -3.32
CA VAL A 57 4.64 12.73 -2.78
C VAL A 57 5.89 13.13 -3.57
N VAL A 58 6.79 12.19 -3.85
CA VAL A 58 8.00 12.45 -4.65
C VAL A 58 7.65 12.97 -6.04
N MET A 59 6.65 12.37 -6.70
CA MET A 59 6.18 12.82 -8.01
C MET A 59 5.54 14.21 -7.97
N GLU A 60 4.87 14.56 -6.87
CA GLU A 60 4.28 15.88 -6.67
C GLU A 60 5.37 16.94 -6.41
N MET A 61 6.37 16.64 -5.57
CA MET A 61 7.50 17.54 -5.32
C MET A 61 8.29 17.82 -6.61
N ASN A 62 8.60 16.77 -7.38
CA ASN A 62 9.27 16.89 -8.68
C ASN A 62 8.37 17.46 -9.80
N SER A 63 7.15 17.91 -9.50
CA SER A 63 6.29 18.65 -10.43
C SER A 63 6.18 20.14 -10.10
N ARG A 64 6.74 20.55 -8.96
CA ARG A 64 6.82 21.96 -8.53
C ARG A 64 8.15 22.61 -8.90
N GLU A 65 9.11 21.82 -9.39
CA GLU A 65 10.45 22.26 -9.80
C GLU A 65 10.57 22.50 -11.32
N ASP A 66 9.54 22.12 -12.09
CA ASP A 66 9.35 22.45 -13.52
C ASP A 66 8.30 23.56 -13.67
#